data_AF-C7DAE0-F1
#
_entry.id   AF-C7DAE0-F1
#
_cell.length_a   1.000
_cell.length_b   1.000
_cell.length_c   1.000
_cell.angle_alpha   90.00
_cell.angle_beta   90.00
_cell.angle_gamma   90.00
#
_symmetry.space_group_name_H-M   'P 1'
#
loop_
_entity.id
_entity.type
_entity.pdbx_description
1 polymer ?
#
loop_
_entity_poly.entity_id
_entity_poly.type
_entity_poly.pdbx_seq_one_letter_code
_entity_poly.pdbx_strand_id
1 'polypeptide(L)' 'MDTVLPLKEAGRTLQQIADTLNKSGVKTARGGKWHPTTVKNVLARSE' A
#
# COMPACT_ATOMS: atom_id res chain seq x y z
N MET A 1 -7.71 3.34 8.43
CA MET A 1 -6.60 2.39 8.23
C MET A 1 -5.56 3.12 7.39
N ASP A 2 -4.82 3.99 8.05
CA ASP A 2 -4.24 5.22 7.49
C ASP A 2 -2.75 5.09 7.13
N THR A 3 -2.37 3.99 6.48
CA THR A 3 -0.94 3.68 6.25
C THR A 3 -0.47 3.88 4.82
N VAL A 4 -1.37 4.02 3.83
CA VAL A 4 -1.00 4.03 2.40
C VAL A 4 -0.81 5.44 1.84
N LEU A 5 -1.62 6.41 2.28
CA LEU A 5 -1.53 7.82 1.88
C LEU A 5 -0.16 8.47 2.19
N PRO A 6 0.36 8.43 3.43
CA PRO A 6 1.62 9.11 3.75
C PRO A 6 2.82 8.54 3.00
N LEU A 7 2.78 7.25 2.62
CA LEU A 7 3.84 6.64 1.81
C LEU A 7 3.83 7.11 0.35
N LYS A 8 2.67 7.48 -0.20
CA LYS A 8 2.57 8.06 -1.55
C LYS A 8 2.97 9.53 -1.55
N GLU A 9 2.62 10.29 -0.53
CA GLU A 9 3.03 11.71 -0.39
C GLU A 9 4.56 11.84 -0.26
N ALA A 10 5.24 10.82 0.29
CA ALA A 10 6.70 10.74 0.32
C ALA A 10 7.37 10.45 -1.05
N GLY A 11 6.61 10.45 -2.16
CA GLY A 11 7.13 10.24 -3.52
C GLY A 11 7.56 8.80 -3.83
N ARG A 12 7.19 7.83 -2.99
CA ARG A 12 7.54 6.43 -3.23
C ARG A 12 6.68 5.83 -4.35
N THR A 13 7.30 4.99 -5.16
CA THR A 13 6.59 4.20 -6.17
C THR A 13 5.63 3.22 -5.50
N LEU A 14 4.55 2.85 -6.20
CA LEU A 14 3.56 1.86 -5.71
C LEU A 14 4.22 0.53 -5.29
N GLN A 15 5.30 0.14 -5.96
CA GLN A 15 6.09 -1.04 -5.63
C GLN A 15 6.80 -0.89 -4.28
N GLN A 16 7.50 0.22 -4.06
CA GLN A 16 8.17 0.48 -2.77
C GLN A 16 7.17 0.55 -1.61
N ILE A 17 5.97 1.08 -1.84
CA ILE A 17 4.89 1.09 -0.85
C ILE A 17 4.47 -0.35 -0.54
N ALA A 18 4.21 -1.17 -1.56
CA ALA A 18 3.85 -2.57 -1.39
C ALA A 18 4.94 -3.36 -0.65
N ASP A 19 6.22 -3.17 -1.00
CA ASP A 19 7.34 -3.82 -0.33
C ASP A 19 7.49 -3.37 1.12
N THR A 20 7.26 -2.10 1.42
CA THR A 20 7.27 -1.58 2.80
C THR A 20 6.16 -2.24 3.61
N LEU A 21 4.94 -2.31 3.08
CA LEU A 21 3.80 -2.92 3.76
C LEU A 21 4.00 -4.42 3.99
N ASN A 22 4.56 -5.12 2.99
CA ASN A 22 4.92 -6.54 3.11
C ASN A 22 6.03 -6.76 4.15
N LYS A 23 7.08 -5.92 4.15
CA LYS A 23 8.19 -5.99 5.14
C LYS A 23 7.71 -5.72 6.55
N SER A 24 6.77 -4.78 6.73
CA SER A 24 6.15 -4.48 8.03
C SER A 24 5.15 -5.55 8.48
N GLY A 25 4.95 -6.63 7.71
CA GLY A 25 4.02 -7.71 8.06
C GLY A 25 2.55 -7.32 7.95
N VAL A 26 2.24 -6.16 7.36
CA VAL A 26 0.87 -5.69 7.18
C VAL A 26 0.23 -6.54 6.10
N LYS A 27 -0.80 -7.32 6.47
CA LYS A 27 -1.59 -8.08 5.51
C LYS A 27 -2.65 -7.18 4.89
N THR A 28 -3.00 -7.45 3.63
CA THR A 28 -4.17 -6.82 3.01
C THR A 28 -5.46 -7.26 3.73
N ALA A 29 -6.57 -6.56 3.50
CA ALA A 29 -7.87 -6.90 4.10
C ALA A 29 -8.34 -8.33 3.79
N ARG A 30 -7.83 -8.95 2.71
CA ARG A 30 -8.12 -10.35 2.33
C ARG A 30 -7.04 -11.34 2.79
N GLY A 31 -6.07 -10.90 3.60
CA GLY A 31 -4.99 -11.74 4.13
C GLY A 31 -3.81 -11.99 3.19
N GLY A 32 -3.84 -11.46 1.96
CA GLY A 32 -2.77 -11.60 0.97
C GLY A 32 -1.66 -10.56 1.11
N LYS A 33 -0.59 -10.73 0.32
CA LYS A 33 0.51 -9.76 0.18
C LYS A 33 0.04 -8.47 -0.52
N TRP A 34 0.73 -7.39 -0.26
CA TRP A 34 0.58 -6.14 -0.99
C TRP A 34 1.25 -6.25 -2.35
N HIS A 35 0.50 -5.92 -3.40
CA HIS A 35 1.01 -5.71 -4.75
C HIS A 35 0.84 -4.24 -5.15
N PRO A 36 1.64 -3.71 -6.08
CA PRO A 36 1.51 -2.32 -6.55
C PRO A 36 0.10 -1.97 -7.03
N THR A 37 -0.57 -2.92 -7.70
CA THR A 37 -1.95 -2.80 -8.14
C THR A 37 -2.94 -2.73 -6.98
N THR A 38 -2.72 -3.49 -5.91
CA THR A 38 -3.50 -3.39 -4.68
C THR A 38 -3.33 -2.01 -4.04
N VAL A 39 -2.10 -1.49 -3.97
CA VAL A 39 -1.81 -0.15 -3.46
C VAL A 39 -2.55 0.91 -4.29
N LYS A 40 -2.48 0.82 -5.63
CA LYS A 40 -3.22 1.71 -6.54
C LYS A 40 -4.72 1.71 -6.26
N ASN A 41 -5.33 0.53 -6.14
CA ASN A 41 -6.78 0.39 -5.93
C ASN A 41 -7.22 0.94 -4.57
N VAL A 42 -6.39 0.78 -3.53
CA VAL A 42 -6.67 1.33 -2.19
C VAL A 42 -6.58 2.85 -2.21
N LEU A 43 -5.56 3.41 -2.87
CA LEU A 43 -5.42 4.85 -3.04
C LEU A 43 -6.60 5.45 -3.81
N ALA A 44 -6.98 4.83 -4.93
CA ALA A 44 -8.11 5.28 -5.76
C ALA A 44 -9.47 5.18 -5.04
N ARG A 45 -9.59 4.34 -4.00
CA ARG A 45 -10.80 4.24 -3.16
C ARG A 45 -10.81 5.25 -2.00
N SER A 46 -9.67 5.86 -1.72
CA SER A 46 -9.51 6.84 -0.63
C SER A 46 -9.59 8.29 -1.11
N GLU A 47 -9.80 8.48 -2.43
CA GLU A 47 -10.17 9.75 -3.07
C GLU A 47 -11.70 9.93 -3.10
#